data_AF-E0W2D1-F1
#
_entry.id   AF-E0W2D1-F1
#
_cell.length_a   1.000
_cell.length_b   1.000
_cell.length_c   1.000
_cell.angle_alpha   90.00
_cell.angle_beta   90.00
_cell.angle_gamma   90.00
#
_symmetry.space_group_name_H-M   'P 1'
#
loop_
_entity.id
_entity.type
_entity.pdbx_description
1 polymer ?
#
loop_
_entity_poly.entity_id
_entity_poly.type
_entity_poly.pdbx_seq_one_letter_code
_entity_poly.pdbx_strand_id
1 'polypeptide(L)'
;MNLFIKKGLLPLSKKFIHTSKGCGRRCPHWWELATGEDRWQAVQCAKGNLDPYLQKPVPRGPGTKECPNIVPSYASFRVVYCICDDGVAHNTFIVEEGVPRRCDCNYWFVLERREIPPLYEDTE
;
A
#
# COMPACT_ATOMS: atom_id res chain seq x y z
N MET A 1 56.90 -30.21 29.77
CA MET A 1 56.45 -29.38 30.90
C MET A 1 55.32 -28.48 30.43
N ASN A 2 54.19 -28.57 31.15
CA ASN A 2 52.91 -27.94 30.85
C ASN A 2 52.96 -26.42 30.76
N LEU A 3 52.33 -25.86 29.73
CA LEU A 3 51.75 -24.51 29.77
C LEU A 3 50.31 -24.59 29.27
N PHE A 4 49.45 -25.08 30.16
CA PHE A 4 48.00 -24.89 30.06
C PHE A 4 47.69 -23.42 30.33
N ILE A 5 47.60 -22.60 29.29
CA ILE A 5 46.97 -21.29 29.37
C ILE A 5 45.45 -21.54 29.32
N LYS A 6 44.81 -21.48 30.49
CA LYS A 6 43.35 -21.52 30.62
C LYS A 6 42.75 -20.32 29.87
N LYS A 7 42.21 -20.54 28.68
CA LYS A 7 41.30 -19.58 28.05
C LYS A 7 40.08 -19.47 28.95
N GLY A 8 39.95 -18.34 29.64
CA GLY A 8 38.81 -18.05 30.49
C GLY A 8 37.53 -18.17 29.68
N LEU A 9 36.69 -19.13 30.04
CA LEU A 9 35.26 -19.09 29.75
C LEU A 9 34.73 -17.88 30.52
N LEU A 10 34.54 -16.75 29.84
CA LEU A 10 33.64 -15.73 30.33
C LEU A 10 32.29 -16.43 30.55
N PRO A 11 31.67 -16.36 31.73
CA PRO A 11 30.29 -16.77 31.83
C PRO A 11 29.54 -15.83 30.89
N LEU A 12 29.01 -16.38 29.79
CA LEU A 12 27.92 -15.76 29.06
C LEU A 12 26.87 -15.49 30.13
N SER A 13 26.87 -14.25 30.65
CA SER A 13 25.80 -13.79 31.51
C SER A 13 24.56 -14.09 30.68
N LYS A 14 23.69 -14.95 31.22
CA LYS A 14 22.39 -15.18 30.64
C LYS A 14 21.82 -13.78 30.48
N LYS A 15 21.81 -13.26 29.25
CA LYS A 15 21.15 -12.01 28.95
C LYS A 15 19.78 -12.21 29.55
N PHE A 16 19.45 -11.37 30.53
CA PHE A 16 18.14 -11.29 31.11
C PHE A 16 17.21 -10.85 29.99
N ILE A 17 16.83 -11.79 29.12
CA ILE A 17 15.64 -11.67 28.30
C ILE A 17 14.54 -11.76 29.35
N HIS A 18 14.00 -10.60 29.71
CA HIS A 18 12.76 -10.53 30.47
C HIS A 18 11.70 -11.26 29.64
N THR A 19 11.56 -12.57 29.84
CA THR A 19 10.32 -13.25 29.52
C THR A 19 9.36 -12.79 30.61
N SER A 20 8.66 -11.68 30.37
CA SER A 20 7.44 -11.43 31.12
C SER A 20 6.64 -12.73 31.09
N LYS A 21 6.07 -13.14 32.23
CA LYS A 21 5.08 -14.21 32.22
C LYS A 21 3.94 -13.66 31.34
N GLY A 22 3.99 -13.99 30.05
CA GLY A 22 2.95 -13.59 29.11
C GLY A 22 1.63 -14.07 29.67
N CYS A 23 0.58 -13.29 29.43
CA CYS A 23 -0.78 -13.80 29.49
C CYS A 23 -0.78 -15.22 28.92
N GLY A 24 -1.24 -16.24 29.66
CA GLY A 24 -1.23 -17.64 29.23
C GLY A 24 -2.09 -17.93 27.99
N ARG A 25 -2.55 -16.89 27.30
CA ARG A 25 -3.28 -16.90 26.04
C ARG A 25 -2.43 -16.19 25.00
N ARG A 26 -2.46 -16.71 23.76
CA ARG A 26 -1.89 -16.01 22.60
C ARG A 26 -2.47 -14.60 22.55
N CYS A 27 -1.61 -13.57 22.56
CA CYS A 27 -2.05 -12.22 22.24
C CYS A 27 -2.61 -12.24 20.81
N PRO A 28 -3.86 -11.79 20.60
CA PRO A 28 -4.43 -11.75 19.27
C PRO A 28 -3.58 -10.85 18.38
N HIS A 29 -3.36 -11.27 17.14
CA HIS A 29 -2.65 -10.45 16.18
C HIS A 29 -3.54 -9.28 15.73
N TRP A 30 -2.96 -8.16 15.27
CA TRP A 30 -3.73 -6.95 14.96
C TRP A 30 -4.88 -7.17 13.96
N TRP A 31 -4.72 -8.07 12.98
CA TRP A 31 -5.76 -8.40 12.00
C TRP A 31 -6.94 -9.20 12.59
N GLU A 32 -6.74 -9.89 13.72
CA GLU A 32 -7.81 -10.60 14.43
C GLU A 32 -8.71 -9.60 15.18
N LEU A 33 -8.15 -8.46 15.60
CA LEU A 33 -8.85 -7.37 16.29
C LEU A 33 -9.31 -6.26 15.36
N ALA A 34 -8.89 -6.26 14.10
CA ALA A 34 -9.27 -5.23 13.14
C ALA A 34 -10.79 -5.24 12.92
N THR A 35 -11.39 -4.05 12.97
CA THR A 35 -12.83 -3.81 12.74
C THR A 35 -13.01 -2.67 11.74
N GLY A 36 -14.19 -2.56 11.11
CA GLY A 36 -14.49 -1.46 10.19
C GLY A 36 -13.59 -1.45 8.95
N GLU A 37 -13.05 -0.29 8.62
CA GLU A 37 -12.22 -0.07 7.43
C GLU A 37 -10.93 -0.89 7.42
N ASP A 38 -10.28 -1.04 8.58
CA ASP A 38 -9.05 -1.84 8.69
C ASP A 38 -9.30 -3.32 8.38
N ARG A 39 -10.44 -3.85 8.87
CA ARG A 39 -10.86 -5.21 8.56
C ARG A 39 -11.19 -5.35 7.09
N TRP A 40 -11.92 -4.40 6.53
CA TRP A 40 -12.28 -4.40 5.12
C TRP A 40 -11.03 -4.39 4.22
N GLN A 41 -10.06 -3.51 4.48
CA GLN A 41 -8.78 -3.49 3.79
C GLN A 41 -8.07 -4.85 3.86
N ALA A 42 -8.04 -5.49 5.03
CA ALA A 42 -7.43 -6.80 5.20
C ALA A 42 -8.13 -7.89 4.37
N VAL A 43 -9.47 -7.85 4.30
CA VAL A 43 -10.26 -8.76 3.45
C VAL A 43 -10.00 -8.51 1.96
N GLN A 44 -9.94 -7.24 1.53
CA GLN A 44 -9.62 -6.90 0.13
C GLN A 44 -8.21 -7.35 -0.25
N CYS A 45 -7.24 -7.15 0.64
CA CYS A 45 -5.87 -7.66 0.47
C CYS A 45 -5.85 -9.18 0.34
N ALA A 46 -6.63 -9.89 1.17
CA ALA A 46 -6.74 -11.35 1.09
C ALA A 46 -7.39 -11.84 -0.21
N LYS A 47 -8.31 -11.06 -0.80
CA LYS A 47 -8.89 -11.27 -2.14
C LYS A 47 -7.95 -10.89 -3.29
N GLY A 48 -6.75 -10.37 -3.00
CA GLY A 48 -5.76 -9.95 -3.99
C GLY A 48 -5.87 -8.49 -4.43
N ASN A 49 -6.83 -7.72 -3.91
CA ASN A 49 -6.91 -6.27 -4.13
C ASN A 49 -6.00 -5.54 -3.14
N LEU A 50 -4.77 -5.27 -3.56
CA LEU A 50 -3.72 -4.66 -2.73
C LEU A 50 -3.83 -3.14 -2.57
N ASP A 51 -4.74 -2.48 -3.30
CA ASP A 51 -4.94 -1.02 -3.21
C ASP A 51 -6.42 -0.66 -3.36
N PRO A 52 -7.24 -1.01 -2.35
CA PRO A 52 -8.68 -0.77 -2.41
C PRO A 52 -9.05 0.72 -2.37
N TYR A 53 -8.15 1.59 -1.87
CA TYR A 53 -8.40 3.04 -1.82
C TYR A 53 -7.72 3.83 -2.95
N LEU A 54 -7.09 3.14 -3.91
CA LEU A 54 -6.39 3.76 -5.04
C LEU A 54 -5.36 4.82 -4.59
N GLN A 55 -4.68 4.56 -3.48
CA GLN A 55 -3.71 5.46 -2.86
C GLN A 55 -2.31 5.33 -3.47
N LYS A 56 -2.00 4.20 -4.10
CA LYS A 56 -0.66 3.99 -4.65
C LYS A 56 -0.44 4.88 -5.87
N PRO A 57 0.77 5.47 -6.00
CA PRO A 57 1.13 6.20 -7.20
C PRO A 57 1.17 5.21 -8.38
N VAL A 58 0.50 5.57 -9.47
CA VAL A 58 0.51 4.78 -10.70
C VAL A 58 1.68 5.25 -11.57
N PRO A 59 2.63 4.37 -11.95
CA PRO A 59 3.69 4.75 -12.86
C PRO A 59 3.10 5.12 -14.23
N ARG A 60 3.69 6.13 -14.88
CA ARG A 60 3.29 6.52 -16.24
C ARG A 60 3.60 5.38 -17.22
N GLY A 61 2.63 5.08 -18.08
CA GLY A 61 2.82 4.23 -19.26
C GLY A 61 3.25 5.05 -20.48
N PRO A 62 3.03 4.54 -21.71
CA PRO A 62 3.42 5.25 -22.94
C PRO A 62 2.63 6.55 -23.15
N GLY A 63 1.37 6.60 -22.68
CA GLY A 63 0.48 7.76 -22.71
C GLY A 63 0.36 8.47 -24.06
N THR A 64 0.37 7.70 -25.15
CA THR A 64 -0.03 8.19 -26.47
C THR A 64 -1.55 8.34 -26.54
N LYS A 65 -2.06 8.90 -27.64
CA LYS A 65 -3.51 9.05 -27.82
C LYS A 65 -4.22 7.70 -27.93
N GLU A 66 -3.55 6.72 -28.52
CA GLU A 66 -4.03 5.35 -28.70
C GLU A 66 -3.89 4.52 -27.43
N CYS A 67 -2.83 4.78 -26.64
CA CYS A 67 -2.53 4.09 -25.39
C CYS A 67 -2.39 5.11 -24.23
N PRO A 68 -3.50 5.74 -23.79
CA PRO A 68 -3.48 6.73 -22.73
C PRO A 68 -3.19 6.12 -21.36
N ASN A 69 -2.75 6.95 -20.41
CA ASN A 69 -2.62 6.54 -19.02
C ASN A 69 -4.00 6.40 -18.38
N ILE A 70 -4.27 5.23 -17.79
CA ILE A 70 -5.54 4.92 -17.16
C ILE A 70 -5.51 5.44 -15.72
N VAL A 71 -6.48 6.28 -15.38
CA VAL A 71 -6.67 6.85 -14.05
C VAL A 71 -7.87 6.16 -13.39
N PRO A 72 -7.66 5.24 -12.45
CA PRO A 72 -8.77 4.57 -11.79
C PRO A 72 -9.48 5.56 -10.86
N SER A 73 -10.81 5.56 -10.83
CA SER A 73 -11.60 6.38 -9.91
C SER A 73 -12.90 5.67 -9.54
N TYR A 74 -13.39 5.90 -8.33
CA TYR A 74 -14.75 5.50 -7.94
C TYR A 74 -15.81 6.56 -8.32
N ALA A 75 -15.37 7.79 -8.57
CA ALA A 75 -16.21 8.92 -8.98
C ALA A 75 -16.09 9.20 -10.49
N SER A 76 -16.99 10.02 -11.03
CA SER A 76 -16.98 10.45 -12.44
C SER A 76 -15.81 11.38 -12.80
N PHE A 77 -15.08 11.90 -11.81
CA PHE A 77 -13.90 12.73 -12.02
C PHE A 77 -12.82 12.42 -10.98
N ARG A 78 -11.55 12.69 -11.31
CA ARG A 78 -10.41 12.59 -10.38
C ARG A 78 -9.40 13.70 -10.66
N VAL A 79 -8.86 14.27 -9.60
CA VAL A 79 -7.71 15.19 -9.68
C VAL A 79 -6.45 14.36 -9.91
N VAL A 80 -5.70 14.71 -10.95
CA VAL A 80 -4.45 14.05 -11.31
C VAL A 80 -3.29 15.00 -11.08
N TYR A 81 -2.26 14.49 -10.43
CA TYR A 81 -0.97 15.14 -10.24
C TYR A 81 0.04 14.48 -11.16
N CYS A 82 0.36 15.13 -12.28
CA CYS A 82 1.35 14.64 -13.22
C CYS A 82 2.72 15.24 -12.90
N ILE A 83 3.66 14.39 -12.52
CA ILE A 83 5.08 14.76 -12.39
C ILE A 83 5.67 14.70 -13.80
N CYS A 84 5.80 15.87 -14.44
CA CYS A 84 6.20 15.97 -15.85
C CYS A 84 7.69 15.70 -16.04
N ASP A 85 8.50 16.37 -15.23
CA ASP A 85 9.96 16.31 -15.19
C ASP A 85 10.41 15.73 -13.85
N ASP A 86 11.68 15.33 -13.71
CA ASP A 86 12.22 14.72 -12.48
C ASP A 86 12.33 15.73 -11.31
N GLY A 87 11.88 16.96 -11.50
CA GLY A 87 11.81 18.01 -10.49
C GLY A 87 10.58 17.96 -9.58
N VAL A 88 10.44 18.99 -8.74
CA VAL A 88 9.38 19.10 -7.72
C VAL A 88 8.05 19.65 -8.29
N ALA A 89 8.08 20.23 -9.49
CA ALA A 89 6.90 20.83 -10.09
C ALA A 89 5.97 19.76 -10.68
N HIS A 90 4.74 19.70 -10.17
CA HIS A 90 3.68 18.86 -10.72
C HIS A 90 2.64 19.71 -11.44
N ASN A 91 2.10 19.20 -12.55
CA ASN A 91 0.92 19.77 -13.15
C ASN A 91 -0.33 19.13 -12.53
N THR A 92 -1.32 19.96 -12.19
CA THR A 92 -2.56 19.52 -11.55
C THR A 92 -3.73 19.81 -12.46
N PHE A 93 -4.51 18.79 -12.80
CA PHE A 93 -5.70 18.95 -13.63
C PHE A 93 -6.76 17.91 -13.25
N ILE A 94 -7.98 18.15 -13.70
CA ILE A 94 -9.12 17.24 -13.52
C ILE A 94 -9.27 16.39 -14.78
N VAL A 95 -9.45 15.09 -14.58
CA VAL A 95 -9.85 14.13 -15.62
C VAL A 95 -11.26 13.66 -15.31
N GLU A 96 -12.13 13.72 -16.32
CA GLU A 96 -13.53 13.32 -16.24
C GLU A 96 -13.75 12.03 -17.03
N GLU A 97 -14.78 11.27 -16.65
CA GLU A 97 -15.20 10.05 -17.33
C GLU A 97 -15.56 10.34 -18.80
N GLY A 98 -15.01 9.54 -19.72
CA GLY A 98 -15.28 9.67 -21.16
C GLY A 98 -14.55 10.81 -21.88
N VAL A 99 -13.91 11.75 -21.17
CA VAL A 99 -13.17 12.86 -21.78
C VAL A 99 -11.67 12.66 -21.60
N PRO A 100 -10.94 12.21 -22.64
CA PRO A 100 -9.49 12.11 -22.57
C PRO A 100 -8.87 13.50 -22.39
N ARG A 101 -7.99 13.65 -21.41
CA ARG A 101 -7.28 14.90 -21.11
C ARG A 101 -5.81 14.74 -21.39
N ARG A 102 -5.20 15.80 -21.94
CA ARG A 102 -3.76 15.88 -22.22
C ARG A 102 -3.10 16.82 -21.22
N CYS A 103 -1.98 16.39 -20.64
CA CYS A 103 -1.13 17.23 -19.80
C CYS A 103 -0.17 18.07 -20.66
N ASP A 104 0.41 19.13 -20.08
CA ASP A 104 1.43 19.97 -20.73
C ASP A 104 2.68 19.18 -21.19
N CYS A 105 2.97 18.04 -20.56
CA CYS A 105 4.03 17.11 -20.99
C CYS A 105 3.63 16.20 -22.16
N ASN A 106 2.49 16.45 -22.80
CA ASN A 106 1.93 15.72 -23.94
C ASN A 106 1.45 14.28 -23.68
N TYR A 107 1.47 13.81 -22.43
CA TYR A 107 0.87 12.53 -22.06
C TYR A 107 -0.66 12.64 -21.99
N TRP A 108 -1.33 11.60 -22.48
CA TRP A 108 -2.79 11.45 -22.43
C TRP A 108 -3.23 10.68 -21.19
N PHE A 109 -4.38 11.06 -20.65
CA PHE A 109 -5.00 10.46 -19.47
C PHE A 109 -6.49 10.22 -19.74
N VAL A 110 -6.97 9.05 -19.36
CA VAL A 110 -8.38 8.65 -19.42
C VAL A 110 -8.80 8.11 -18.07
N LEU A 111 -9.97 8.53 -17.60
CA LEU A 111 -10.54 8.01 -16.36
C LEU A 111 -11.25 6.69 -16.61
N GLU A 112 -10.92 5.68 -15.81
CA GLU A 112 -11.63 4.40 -15.74
C GLU A 112 -12.41 4.37 -14.42
N ARG A 113 -13.73 4.24 -14.53
CA ARG A 113 -14.59 4.11 -13.38
C ARG A 113 -14.55 2.68 -12.84
N ARG A 114 -14.29 2.55 -11.53
CA ARG A 114 -14.35 1.28 -10.81
C ARG A 114 -15.51 1.30 -9.82
N GLU A 115 -16.02 0.12 -9.52
CA GLU A 115 -17.04 -0.07 -8.48
C GLU A 115 -16.36 -0.24 -7.12
N ILE A 116 -16.98 0.34 -6.09
CA ILE A 116 -16.51 0.22 -4.72
C ILE A 116 -16.92 -1.16 -4.21
N PRO A 117 -15.97 -2.02 -3.78
CA PRO A 117 -16.34 -3.29 -3.15
C PRO A 117 -17.19 -3.05 -1.90
N PRO A 118 -18.20 -3.88 -1.62
CA PRO A 118 -19.04 -3.71 -0.45
C PRO A 118 -18.20 -3.74 0.84
N LEU A 119 -18.55 -2.88 1.80
CA LEU A 119 -17.82 -2.71 3.06
C LEU A 119 -17.97 -3.93 3.98
N TYR A 120 -19.12 -4.59 3.89
CA TYR A 120 -19.46 -5.80 4.61
C TYR A 120 -19.91 -6.83 3.59
N GLU A 121 -19.50 -8.08 3.75
CA GLU A 121 -20.16 -9.17 3.04
C GLU A 121 -21.50 -9.36 3.74
N ASP A 122 -22.61 -9.17 3.00
CA ASP A 122 -23.94 -9.49 3.50
C ASP A 122 -23.99 -11.00 3.71
N THR A 123 -23.69 -11.45 4.93
CA THR A 123 -23.95 -12.83 5.33
C THR A 123 -25.46 -12.99 5.43
N GLU A 124 -26.05 -13.70 4.47
CA GLU A 124 -27.43 -14.23 4.57
C GLU A 124 -27.64 -15.03 5.86
#